data_AF-A0A4W4HRR5-F1
#
_entry.id   AF-A0A4W4HRR5-F1
#
_cell.length_a   1.000
_cell.length_b   1.000
_cell.length_c   1.000
_cell.angle_alpha   90.00
_cell.angle_beta   90.00
_cell.angle_gamma   90.00
#
_symmetry.space_group_name_H-M   'P 1'
#
loop_
_entity.id
_entity.type
_entity.pdbx_description
1 polymer ?
#
loop_
_entity_poly.entity_id
_entity_poly.type
_entity_poly.pdbx_seq_one_letter_code
_entity_poly.pdbx_strand_id
1 'polypeptide(L)'
;MNPQFSRKLTGLGFWVDWNLQWVLDKQDLLKERQKDLKFLTEEEYWKLQIFFANVIQALGEHLKLRQQVIATATVYFKRFYARPSCAEEFGVVSNTRLISAATSVLKTRFSYAFPKEFPYRMNHILECEFYLLELMDCCLIVYHPYRPLLQYVQDMGQEDMLLPLAWRIVNDTYRTDLCLLYPPFMIALGKFCVGF
;
A
#
# COMPACT_ATOMS: atom_id res chain seq x y z
N MET A 1 -16.14 24.94 14.50
CA MET A 1 -14.94 24.76 13.65
C MET A 1 -14.69 26.05 12.86
N ASN A 2 -13.44 26.42 12.58
CA ASN A 2 -13.11 27.67 11.89
C ASN A 2 -13.34 27.55 10.36
N PRO A 3 -14.20 28.39 9.73
CA PRO A 3 -14.53 28.27 8.30
C PRO A 3 -13.33 28.35 7.33
N GLN A 4 -12.23 29.00 7.72
CA GLN A 4 -11.04 29.09 6.85
C GLN A 4 -10.33 27.74 6.64
N PHE A 5 -10.39 26.83 7.64
CA PHE A 5 -9.75 25.51 7.54
C PHE A 5 -10.42 24.63 6.48
N SER A 6 -11.76 24.70 6.38
CA SER A 6 -12.54 24.02 5.34
C SER A 6 -12.13 24.47 3.93
N ARG A 7 -11.83 25.77 3.73
CA ARG A 7 -11.43 26.32 2.42
C ARG A 7 -10.03 25.90 1.95
N LYS A 8 -9.06 25.68 2.86
CA LYS A 8 -7.75 25.08 2.50
C LYS A 8 -7.91 23.64 1.97
N LEU A 9 -8.83 22.85 2.52
CA LEU A 9 -9.04 21.45 2.14
C LEU A 9 -9.80 21.28 0.80
N THR A 10 -10.74 22.17 0.48
CA THR A 10 -11.49 22.10 -0.78
C THR A 10 -10.67 22.47 -2.02
N GLY A 11 -9.61 23.29 -1.88
CA GLY A 11 -8.78 23.73 -3.01
C GLY A 11 -7.84 22.67 -3.61
N LEU A 12 -7.86 21.43 -3.10
CA LEU A 12 -6.91 20.37 -3.47
C LEU A 12 -7.51 19.22 -4.30
N GLY A 13 -8.77 19.31 -4.72
CA GLY A 13 -9.45 18.27 -5.51
C GLY A 13 -9.57 16.92 -4.79
N PHE A 14 -9.39 16.90 -3.46
CA PHE A 14 -9.38 15.67 -2.65
C PHE A 14 -10.75 14.98 -2.59
N TRP A 15 -11.81 15.75 -2.82
CA TRP A 15 -13.21 15.31 -2.88
C TRP A 15 -13.68 14.93 -4.30
N VAL A 16 -12.76 14.67 -5.23
CA VAL A 16 -13.09 14.04 -6.51
C VAL A 16 -13.31 12.54 -6.26
N ASP A 17 -14.43 12.01 -6.74
CA ASP A 17 -15.10 10.77 -6.27
C ASP A 17 -14.24 9.49 -6.34
N TRP A 18 -13.18 9.53 -7.12
CA TRP A 18 -12.33 8.41 -7.52
C TRP A 18 -11.48 7.86 -6.35
N ASN A 19 -11.25 8.65 -5.28
CA ASN A 19 -10.68 8.12 -4.04
C ASN A 19 -11.73 7.37 -3.20
N LEU A 20 -12.98 7.84 -3.19
CA LEU A 20 -14.06 7.29 -2.35
C LEU A 20 -14.47 5.89 -2.81
N GLN A 21 -14.41 5.62 -4.13
CA GLN A 21 -14.53 4.27 -4.73
C GLN A 21 -13.58 3.22 -4.13
N TRP A 22 -12.48 3.66 -3.51
CA TRP A 22 -11.44 2.81 -2.93
C TRP A 22 -11.26 2.99 -1.41
N VAL A 23 -12.19 3.69 -0.75
CA VAL A 23 -12.38 3.61 0.71
C VAL A 23 -13.44 2.53 0.95
N LEU A 24 -12.98 1.35 1.35
CA LEU A 24 -13.82 0.16 1.52
C LEU A 24 -14.45 0.15 2.91
N ASP A 25 -15.70 -0.33 3.04
CA ASP A 25 -16.25 -0.60 4.35
C ASP A 25 -15.54 -1.78 5.03
N LYS A 26 -15.41 -1.70 6.35
CA LYS A 26 -14.71 -2.72 7.14
C LYS A 26 -15.45 -4.06 7.14
N GLN A 27 -16.78 -4.07 7.08
CA GLN A 27 -17.58 -5.30 7.10
C GLN A 27 -17.45 -6.05 5.77
N ASP A 28 -17.56 -5.36 4.63
CA ASP A 28 -17.35 -5.98 3.32
C ASP A 28 -15.91 -6.49 3.16
N LEU A 29 -14.91 -5.70 3.60
CA LEU A 29 -13.51 -6.11 3.57
C LEU A 29 -13.19 -7.32 4.48
N LEU A 30 -13.94 -7.51 5.59
CA LEU A 30 -13.85 -8.70 6.44
C LEU A 30 -14.63 -9.89 5.89
N LYS A 31 -15.75 -9.64 5.22
CA LYS A 31 -16.63 -10.64 4.59
C LYS A 31 -15.92 -11.34 3.42
N GLU A 32 -15.20 -10.59 2.58
CA GLU A 32 -14.43 -11.20 1.49
C GLU A 32 -13.25 -12.04 2.01
N ARG A 33 -12.58 -11.60 3.10
CA ARG A 33 -11.55 -12.40 3.79
C ARG A 33 -12.07 -13.72 4.37
N GLN A 34 -13.37 -13.90 4.60
CA GLN A 34 -13.92 -15.19 5.04
C GLN A 34 -13.73 -16.31 4.00
N LYS A 35 -13.25 -16.00 2.79
CA LYS A 35 -12.78 -16.98 1.80
C LYS A 35 -11.39 -17.51 2.19
N ASP A 36 -10.44 -16.61 2.41
CA ASP A 36 -9.06 -16.93 2.77
C ASP A 36 -8.95 -17.51 4.20
N LEU A 37 -9.81 -17.05 5.12
CA LEU A 37 -9.86 -17.50 6.52
C LEU A 37 -10.36 -18.94 6.71
N LYS A 38 -10.70 -19.64 5.62
CA LYS A 38 -10.90 -21.10 5.60
C LYS A 38 -9.57 -21.87 5.58
N PHE A 39 -8.50 -21.21 5.16
CA PHE A 39 -7.16 -21.81 4.95
C PHE A 39 -6.08 -21.19 5.85
N LEU A 40 -6.32 -19.98 6.39
CA LEU A 40 -5.40 -19.22 7.22
C LEU A 40 -6.12 -18.69 8.47
N THR A 41 -5.43 -18.57 9.61
CA THR A 41 -5.96 -17.77 10.74
C THR A 41 -5.86 -16.27 10.45
N GLU A 42 -6.62 -15.43 11.16
CA GLU A 42 -6.51 -13.96 11.02
C GLU A 42 -5.09 -13.47 11.32
N GLU A 43 -4.41 -14.08 12.30
CA GLU A 43 -3.03 -13.72 12.65
C GLU A 43 -2.04 -14.06 11.52
N GLU A 44 -2.22 -15.20 10.85
CA GLU A 44 -1.43 -15.58 9.67
C GLU A 44 -1.73 -14.68 8.48
N TYR A 45 -3.00 -14.31 8.25
CA TYR A 45 -3.37 -13.35 7.20
C TYR A 45 -2.71 -11.98 7.43
N TRP A 46 -2.70 -11.46 8.66
CA TRP A 46 -1.98 -10.23 8.99
C TRP A 46 -0.46 -10.37 8.86
N LYS A 47 0.13 -11.50 9.29
CA LYS A 47 1.56 -11.78 9.06
C LYS A 47 1.90 -11.80 7.57
N LEU A 48 1.04 -12.37 6.73
CA LEU A 48 1.20 -12.43 5.27
C LEU A 48 1.12 -11.04 4.62
N GLN A 49 0.16 -10.21 5.04
CA GLN A 49 0.04 -8.80 4.62
C GLN A 49 1.28 -7.96 5.03
N ILE A 50 1.78 -8.14 6.25
CA ILE A 50 3.02 -7.52 6.74
C ILE A 50 4.23 -7.98 5.91
N PHE A 51 4.31 -9.28 5.62
CA PHE A 51 5.40 -9.88 4.85
C PHE A 51 5.46 -9.30 3.43
N PHE A 52 4.36 -9.28 2.68
CA PHE A 52 4.35 -8.73 1.32
C PHE A 52 4.61 -7.22 1.28
N ALA A 53 4.11 -6.44 2.26
CA ALA A 53 4.46 -5.02 2.39
C ALA A 53 6.00 -4.83 2.58
N ASN A 54 6.63 -5.67 3.38
CA ASN A 54 8.09 -5.64 3.57
C ASN A 54 8.86 -6.11 2.30
N VAL A 55 8.32 -7.05 1.53
CA VAL A 55 8.89 -7.44 0.23
C VAL A 55 8.83 -6.27 -0.76
N ILE A 56 7.67 -5.60 -0.90
CA ILE A 56 7.50 -4.43 -1.79
C ILE A 56 8.44 -3.29 -1.38
N GLN A 57 8.59 -3.03 -0.08
CA GLN A 57 9.57 -2.06 0.45
C GLN A 57 11.01 -2.41 0.02
N ALA A 58 11.44 -3.65 0.26
CA ALA A 58 12.80 -4.09 -0.07
C ALA A 58 13.08 -4.11 -1.60
N LEU A 59 12.08 -4.42 -2.42
CA LEU A 59 12.15 -4.29 -3.88
C LEU A 59 12.35 -2.83 -4.30
N GLY A 60 11.56 -1.92 -3.72
CA GLY A 60 11.65 -0.48 -4.00
C GLY A 60 12.98 0.13 -3.59
N GLU A 61 13.52 -0.27 -2.44
CA GLU A 61 14.85 0.14 -1.96
C GLU A 61 15.98 -0.38 -2.88
N HIS A 62 15.94 -1.67 -3.27
CA HIS A 62 16.91 -2.25 -4.21
C HIS A 62 16.85 -1.58 -5.60
N LEU A 63 15.67 -1.14 -6.03
CA LEU A 63 15.45 -0.39 -7.27
C LEU A 63 15.66 1.13 -7.11
N LYS A 64 16.01 1.61 -5.90
CA LYS A 64 16.23 3.03 -5.55
C LYS A 64 15.04 3.94 -5.87
N LEU A 65 13.83 3.42 -5.72
CA LEU A 65 12.58 4.16 -5.96
C LEU A 65 12.26 5.13 -4.81
N ARG A 66 11.53 6.21 -5.12
CA ARG A 66 11.03 7.15 -4.09
C ARG A 66 9.93 6.47 -3.26
N GLN A 67 9.91 6.72 -1.95
CA GLN A 67 8.96 6.09 -1.01
C GLN A 67 7.48 6.21 -1.43
N GLN A 68 7.09 7.30 -2.10
CA GLN A 68 5.73 7.45 -2.63
C GLN A 68 5.38 6.36 -3.66
N VAL A 69 6.31 5.99 -4.57
CA VAL A 69 6.10 4.93 -5.57
C VAL A 69 5.95 3.56 -4.88
N ILE A 70 6.75 3.32 -3.84
CA ILE A 70 6.68 2.10 -3.02
C ILE A 70 5.34 2.00 -2.28
N ALA A 71 4.86 3.14 -1.75
CA ALA A 71 3.55 3.25 -1.13
C ALA A 71 2.40 3.02 -2.14
N THR A 72 2.50 3.56 -3.36
CA THR A 72 1.52 3.32 -4.44
C THR A 72 1.45 1.83 -4.78
N ALA A 73 2.59 1.17 -4.97
CA ALA A 73 2.65 -0.27 -5.25
C ALA A 73 2.06 -1.11 -4.10
N THR A 74 2.32 -0.74 -2.84
CA THR A 74 1.72 -1.41 -1.67
C THR A 74 0.20 -1.22 -1.61
N VAL A 75 -0.33 -0.05 -2.01
CA VAL A 75 -1.78 0.19 -2.10
C VAL A 75 -2.40 -0.61 -3.25
N TYR A 76 -1.76 -0.70 -4.42
CA TYR A 76 -2.24 -1.56 -5.52
C TYR A 76 -2.32 -3.03 -5.10
N PHE A 77 -1.25 -3.57 -4.47
CA PHE A 77 -1.25 -4.92 -3.92
C PHE A 77 -2.41 -5.12 -2.94
N LYS A 78 -2.62 -4.19 -2.00
CA LYS A 78 -3.72 -4.26 -1.03
C LYS A 78 -5.12 -4.12 -1.67
N ARG A 79 -5.29 -3.32 -2.73
CA ARG A 79 -6.55 -3.23 -3.50
C ARG A 79 -6.85 -4.52 -4.26
N PHE A 80 -5.83 -5.14 -4.87
CA PHE A 80 -5.95 -6.40 -5.59
C PHE A 80 -6.46 -7.51 -4.68
N TYR A 81 -5.78 -7.78 -3.55
CA TYR A 81 -6.20 -8.79 -2.57
C TYR A 81 -7.39 -8.36 -1.67
N ALA A 82 -7.99 -7.20 -1.92
CA ALA A 82 -9.24 -6.77 -1.27
C ALA A 82 -10.50 -7.07 -2.13
N ARG A 83 -10.34 -7.44 -3.41
CA ARG A 83 -11.43 -7.92 -4.28
C ARG A 83 -11.18 -9.40 -4.62
N PRO A 84 -12.19 -10.28 -4.54
CA PRO A 84 -11.98 -11.74 -4.58
C PRO A 84 -11.73 -12.32 -5.98
N SER A 85 -11.95 -11.54 -7.05
CA SER A 85 -12.23 -12.05 -8.40
C SER A 85 -11.01 -12.58 -9.18
N CYS A 86 -9.79 -12.44 -8.66
CA CYS A 86 -8.56 -12.85 -9.37
C CYS A 86 -7.64 -13.77 -8.56
N ALA A 87 -8.10 -14.30 -7.41
CA ALA A 87 -7.24 -15.08 -6.50
C ALA A 87 -7.03 -16.55 -6.92
N GLU A 88 -7.90 -17.11 -7.78
CA GLU A 88 -7.94 -18.56 -8.03
C GLU A 88 -7.08 -19.05 -9.22
N GLU A 89 -6.71 -18.20 -10.20
CA GLU A 89 -6.25 -18.70 -11.51
C GLU A 89 -4.73 -18.83 -11.72
N PHE A 90 -3.90 -17.84 -11.34
CA PHE A 90 -2.57 -17.69 -11.98
C PHE A 90 -1.35 -17.84 -11.05
N GLY A 91 -0.56 -18.89 -11.32
CA GLY A 91 0.83 -19.02 -10.88
C GLY A 91 1.78 -19.43 -12.03
N VAL A 92 3.10 -19.35 -11.77
CA VAL A 92 4.23 -19.84 -12.59
C VAL A 92 4.72 -18.93 -13.78
N VAL A 93 5.92 -19.27 -14.29
CA VAL A 93 6.63 -18.97 -15.58
C VAL A 93 7.53 -17.70 -15.67
N SER A 94 8.85 -17.80 -16.04
CA SER A 94 10.04 -17.30 -15.25
C SER A 94 11.24 -16.31 -15.68
N ASN A 95 11.16 -15.15 -16.38
CA ASN A 95 12.18 -14.01 -16.34
C ASN A 95 11.78 -12.64 -17.04
N THR A 96 12.14 -11.40 -16.62
CA THR A 96 13.40 -10.62 -16.82
C THR A 96 13.60 -9.47 -15.80
N ARG A 97 14.82 -8.93 -15.66
CA ARG A 97 15.25 -7.63 -15.03
C ARG A 97 14.61 -7.19 -13.70
N LEU A 98 13.32 -6.86 -13.66
CA LEU A 98 12.57 -6.68 -12.41
C LEU A 98 12.73 -7.96 -11.54
N ILE A 99 12.79 -9.11 -12.21
CA ILE A 99 13.09 -10.42 -11.63
C ILE A 99 14.55 -10.61 -11.16
N SER A 100 15.55 -9.91 -11.70
CA SER A 100 16.90 -9.96 -11.09
C SER A 100 16.96 -9.15 -9.80
N ALA A 101 16.24 -8.03 -9.70
CA ALA A 101 16.05 -7.32 -8.43
C ALA A 101 15.23 -8.16 -7.43
N ALA A 102 14.12 -8.76 -7.87
CA ALA A 102 13.32 -9.62 -7.02
C ALA A 102 14.07 -10.87 -6.55
N THR A 103 14.74 -11.60 -7.44
CA THR A 103 15.54 -12.77 -7.05
C THR A 103 16.70 -12.37 -6.12
N SER A 104 17.32 -11.21 -6.32
CA SER A 104 18.34 -10.65 -5.41
C SER A 104 17.76 -10.40 -4.01
N VAL A 105 16.67 -9.63 -3.91
CA VAL A 105 16.00 -9.31 -2.64
C VAL A 105 15.47 -10.56 -1.94
N LEU A 106 14.83 -11.46 -2.68
CA LEU A 106 14.28 -12.70 -2.12
C LEU A 106 15.39 -13.64 -1.64
N LYS A 107 16.47 -13.86 -2.40
CA LYS A 107 17.61 -14.68 -1.94
C LYS A 107 18.39 -14.06 -0.78
N THR A 108 18.49 -12.74 -0.69
CA THR A 108 19.30 -12.06 0.34
C THR A 108 18.53 -11.71 1.62
N ARG A 109 17.21 -11.53 1.57
CA ARG A 109 16.37 -11.12 2.71
C ARG A 109 15.26 -12.12 3.08
N PHE A 110 14.86 -13.00 2.16
CA PHE A 110 13.66 -13.85 2.31
C PHE A 110 13.87 -15.31 1.88
N SER A 111 15.12 -15.79 1.86
CA SER A 111 15.48 -17.15 1.40
C SER A 111 14.84 -18.28 2.21
N TYR A 112 14.49 -17.99 3.48
CA TYR A 112 13.72 -18.88 4.34
C TYR A 112 12.27 -19.10 3.87
N ALA A 113 11.68 -18.15 3.14
CA ALA A 113 10.33 -18.21 2.60
C ALA A 113 10.32 -18.63 1.12
N PHE A 114 11.33 -18.22 0.35
CA PHE A 114 11.48 -18.55 -1.06
C PHE A 114 12.79 -19.30 -1.34
N PRO A 115 12.86 -20.62 -1.06
CA PRO A 115 14.06 -21.43 -1.30
C PRO A 115 14.28 -21.79 -2.78
N LYS A 116 13.28 -21.55 -3.65
CA LYS A 116 13.38 -21.71 -5.11
C LYS A 116 13.59 -20.34 -5.77
N GLU A 117 14.22 -20.32 -6.94
CA GLU A 117 14.36 -19.08 -7.72
C GLU A 117 13.00 -18.49 -8.12
N PHE A 118 12.93 -17.16 -8.24
CA PHE A 118 11.67 -16.46 -8.48
C PHE A 118 11.08 -16.86 -9.85
N PRO A 119 9.89 -17.48 -9.91
CA PRO A 119 9.49 -18.22 -11.08
C PRO A 119 8.66 -17.40 -12.09
N TYR A 120 8.62 -16.06 -12.06
CA TYR A 120 7.76 -15.23 -12.95
C TYR A 120 8.52 -14.48 -14.07
N ARG A 121 7.87 -14.11 -15.19
CA ARG A 121 8.42 -13.65 -16.50
C ARG A 121 7.72 -12.38 -16.96
N MET A 122 8.34 -11.63 -17.87
CA MET A 122 7.79 -10.34 -18.31
C MET A 122 6.37 -10.47 -18.85
N ASN A 123 6.06 -11.52 -19.62
CA ASN A 123 4.71 -11.78 -20.13
C ASN A 123 3.68 -11.84 -19.00
N HIS A 124 3.92 -12.64 -17.95
CA HIS A 124 3.02 -12.78 -16.81
C HIS A 124 3.03 -11.53 -15.90
N ILE A 125 4.05 -10.67 -15.99
CA ILE A 125 4.02 -9.32 -15.40
C ILE A 125 3.12 -8.39 -16.23
N LEU A 126 3.15 -8.46 -17.55
CA LEU A 126 2.30 -7.64 -18.45
C LEU A 126 0.83 -8.10 -18.41
N GLU A 127 0.58 -9.41 -18.30
CA GLU A 127 -0.75 -9.98 -18.06
C GLU A 127 -1.26 -9.56 -16.67
N CYS A 128 -0.43 -9.67 -15.62
CA CYS A 128 -0.77 -9.18 -14.28
C CYS A 128 -0.97 -7.65 -14.24
N GLU A 129 -0.19 -6.88 -15.01
CA GLU A 129 -0.38 -5.42 -15.17
C GLU A 129 -1.72 -5.12 -15.84
N PHE A 130 -2.10 -5.86 -16.88
CA PHE A 130 -3.40 -5.73 -17.54
C PHE A 130 -4.56 -6.06 -16.57
N TYR A 131 -4.51 -7.21 -15.89
CA TYR A 131 -5.52 -7.57 -14.89
C TYR A 131 -5.57 -6.60 -13.70
N LEU A 132 -4.43 -6.05 -13.28
CA LEU A 132 -4.37 -5.04 -12.22
C LEU A 132 -4.97 -3.70 -12.66
N LEU A 133 -4.78 -3.30 -13.93
CA LEU A 133 -5.42 -2.12 -14.52
C LEU A 133 -6.95 -2.31 -14.60
N GLU A 134 -7.40 -3.47 -15.09
CA GLU A 134 -8.82 -3.83 -15.21
C GLU A 134 -9.51 -3.89 -13.83
N LEU A 135 -8.96 -4.65 -12.89
CA LEU A 135 -9.52 -4.81 -11.53
C LEU A 135 -9.59 -3.49 -10.75
N MET A 136 -8.67 -2.56 -11.03
CA MET A 136 -8.65 -1.23 -10.41
C MET A 136 -9.47 -0.18 -11.15
N ASP A 137 -10.27 -0.54 -12.16
CA ASP A 137 -11.08 0.41 -12.94
C ASP A 137 -10.19 1.54 -13.55
N CYS A 138 -8.94 1.21 -13.92
CA CYS A 138 -7.86 2.15 -14.30
C CYS A 138 -7.57 3.29 -13.29
N CYS A 139 -7.98 3.17 -12.03
CA CYS A 139 -7.84 4.20 -10.98
C CYS A 139 -6.41 4.32 -10.39
N LEU A 140 -5.45 4.68 -11.24
CA LEU A 140 -4.01 4.78 -10.96
C LEU A 140 -3.58 5.98 -10.09
N ILE A 141 -4.48 6.90 -9.74
CA ILE A 141 -4.12 8.07 -8.91
C ILE A 141 -4.34 7.70 -7.43
N VAL A 142 -3.27 7.35 -6.73
CA VAL A 142 -3.29 7.09 -5.29
C VAL A 142 -2.80 8.31 -4.51
N TYR A 143 -3.63 8.78 -3.58
CA TYR A 143 -3.31 9.88 -2.69
C TYR A 143 -2.66 9.33 -1.42
N HIS A 144 -1.58 9.97 -0.93
CA HIS A 144 -0.78 9.44 0.18
C HIS A 144 -0.64 10.45 1.35
N PRO A 145 -0.65 9.98 2.62
CA PRO A 145 -0.54 10.82 3.84
C PRO A 145 0.69 11.74 3.91
N TYR A 146 1.76 11.51 3.14
CA TYR A 146 2.97 12.34 3.15
C TYR A 146 2.72 13.83 2.89
N ARG A 147 1.79 14.17 1.97
CA ARG A 147 1.49 15.55 1.61
C ARG A 147 0.73 16.31 2.71
N PRO A 148 -0.39 15.80 3.28
CA PRO A 148 -1.03 16.47 4.41
C PRO A 148 -0.18 16.42 5.69
N LEU A 149 0.66 15.39 5.92
CA LEU A 149 1.58 15.36 7.05
C LEU A 149 2.52 16.57 7.03
N LEU A 150 3.18 16.84 5.89
CA LEU A 150 4.09 17.98 5.76
C LEU A 150 3.36 19.31 6.07
N GLN A 151 2.13 19.47 5.59
CA GLN A 151 1.31 20.65 5.86
C GLN A 151 0.98 20.82 7.35
N TYR A 152 0.58 19.76 8.05
CA TYR A 152 0.30 19.82 9.49
C TYR A 152 1.55 20.15 10.32
N VAL A 153 2.69 19.56 9.95
CA VAL A 153 3.98 19.77 10.62
C VAL A 153 4.48 21.21 10.40
N GLN A 154 4.25 21.78 9.21
CA GLN A 154 4.56 23.18 8.90
C GLN A 154 3.62 24.18 9.58
N ASP A 155 2.30 23.92 9.58
CA ASP A 155 1.31 24.74 10.31
C ASP A 155 1.58 24.72 11.85
N MET A 156 2.40 23.80 12.37
CA MET A 156 2.86 23.74 13.78
C MET A 156 4.27 24.31 14.03
N GLY A 157 5.07 24.63 13.01
CA GLY A 157 6.41 25.20 13.17
C GLY A 157 7.43 24.30 13.89
N GLN A 158 7.32 22.97 13.72
CA GLN A 158 8.17 21.97 14.40
C GLN A 158 8.73 20.93 13.40
N GLU A 159 9.12 21.36 12.20
CA GLU A 159 9.46 20.44 11.09
C GLU A 159 10.64 19.51 11.39
N ASP A 160 11.77 20.04 11.82
CA ASP A 160 13.00 19.26 12.05
C ASP A 160 12.84 18.20 13.15
N MET A 161 12.03 18.46 14.16
CA MET A 161 11.80 17.55 15.29
C MET A 161 10.81 16.43 14.94
N LEU A 162 9.73 16.76 14.21
CA LEU A 162 8.56 15.88 14.10
C LEU A 162 8.46 15.14 12.77
N LEU A 163 8.93 15.74 11.68
CA LEU A 163 8.86 15.13 10.36
C LEU A 163 9.56 13.75 10.29
N PRO A 164 10.76 13.53 10.88
CA PRO A 164 11.43 12.23 10.81
C PRO A 164 10.66 11.09 11.49
N LEU A 165 10.07 11.35 12.66
CA LEU A 165 9.28 10.37 13.41
C LEU A 165 7.94 10.13 12.72
N ALA A 166 7.19 11.18 12.41
CA ALA A 166 5.87 11.06 11.81
C ALA A 166 5.92 10.42 10.40
N TRP A 167 6.95 10.70 9.61
CA TRP A 167 7.17 10.05 8.30
C TRP A 167 7.42 8.54 8.45
N ARG A 168 8.18 8.13 9.46
CA ARG A 168 8.38 6.71 9.78
C ARG A 168 7.08 6.03 10.21
N ILE A 169 6.31 6.65 11.12
CA ILE A 169 5.01 6.10 11.56
C ILE A 169 4.05 5.99 10.36
N VAL A 170 4.06 6.97 9.44
CA VAL A 170 3.30 6.90 8.18
C VAL A 170 3.73 5.73 7.31
N ASN A 171 5.03 5.46 7.13
CA ASN A 171 5.50 4.27 6.40
C ASN A 171 5.00 2.97 7.06
N ASP A 172 5.01 2.91 8.40
CA ASP A 172 4.56 1.75 9.15
C ASP A 172 3.04 1.48 8.97
N THR A 173 2.23 2.49 8.58
CA THR A 173 0.79 2.28 8.29
C THR A 173 0.50 1.37 7.11
N TYR A 174 1.38 1.29 6.10
CA TYR A 174 1.16 0.45 4.92
C TYR A 174 1.28 -1.06 5.21
N ARG A 175 1.81 -1.44 6.38
CA ARG A 175 1.73 -2.82 6.91
C ARG A 175 0.33 -3.18 7.43
N THR A 176 -0.57 -2.20 7.53
CA THR A 176 -1.95 -2.34 8.01
C THR A 176 -2.95 -1.96 6.92
N ASP A 177 -4.23 -2.20 7.16
CA ASP A 177 -5.29 -1.94 6.17
C ASP A 177 -5.86 -0.52 6.24
N LEU A 178 -5.24 0.37 7.02
CA LEU A 178 -5.67 1.77 7.17
C LEU A 178 -5.78 2.50 5.83
N CYS A 179 -4.91 2.19 4.86
CA CYS A 179 -4.93 2.77 3.51
C CYS A 179 -6.09 2.31 2.61
N LEU A 180 -6.86 1.30 3.03
CA LEU A 180 -8.14 0.90 2.40
C LEU A 180 -9.36 1.42 3.16
N LEU A 181 -9.21 1.69 4.47
CA LEU A 181 -10.33 2.01 5.37
C LEU A 181 -10.51 3.51 5.65
N TYR A 182 -9.46 4.33 5.46
CA TYR A 182 -9.48 5.74 5.85
C TYR A 182 -8.85 6.67 4.80
N PRO A 183 -9.41 7.88 4.59
CA PRO A 183 -8.77 8.90 3.78
C PRO A 183 -7.35 9.28 4.27
N PRO A 184 -6.37 9.46 3.37
CA PRO A 184 -4.99 9.83 3.69
C PRO A 184 -4.78 10.96 4.72
N PHE A 185 -5.64 11.98 4.76
CA PHE A 185 -5.52 13.06 5.75
C PHE A 185 -5.88 12.62 7.18
N MET A 186 -6.79 11.65 7.33
CA MET A 186 -7.15 11.04 8.62
C MET A 186 -6.04 10.09 9.09
N ILE A 187 -5.40 9.36 8.18
CA ILE A 187 -4.24 8.51 8.50
C ILE A 187 -3.09 9.38 9.02
N ALA A 188 -2.77 10.48 8.32
CA ALA A 188 -1.73 11.42 8.74
C ALA A 188 -2.02 12.00 10.14
N LEU A 189 -3.23 12.54 10.36
CA LEU A 189 -3.60 13.17 11.63
C LEU A 189 -3.71 12.15 12.78
N GLY A 190 -4.39 11.03 12.57
CA GLY A 190 -4.59 9.99 13.59
C GLY A 190 -3.31 9.25 13.98
N LYS A 191 -2.27 9.27 13.14
CA LYS A 191 -0.94 8.76 13.52
C LYS A 191 0.01 9.81 14.05
N PHE A 192 -0.15 11.08 13.66
CA PHE A 192 0.52 12.20 14.32
C PHE A 192 0.09 12.27 15.80
N CYS A 193 -1.22 12.20 16.09
CA CYS A 193 -1.77 12.19 17.46
C CYS A 193 -1.52 10.90 18.27
N VAL A 194 -0.75 9.94 17.75
CA VAL A 194 -0.33 8.71 18.46
C VAL A 194 1.21 8.58 18.49
N GLY A 195 1.93 9.53 17.87
CA GLY A 195 3.38 9.69 18.00
C GLY A 195 3.81 10.58 19.18
N PHE A 196 2.86 10.93 20.06
CA PHE A 196 2.94 11.83 21.21
C PHE A 196 2.07 11.28 22.35
#